data_AF-A0A4Q0XV03-F1
#
_entry.id   AF-A0A4Q0XV03-F1
#
_cell.length_a   1.000
_cell.length_b   1.000
_cell.length_c   1.000
_cell.angle_alpha   90.00
_cell.angle_beta   90.00
_cell.angle_gamma   90.00
#
_symmetry.space_group_name_H-M   'P 1'
#
loop_
_entity.id
_entity.type
_entity.pdbx_description
1 polymer ?
#
loop_
_entity_poly.entity_id
_entity_poly.type
_entity_poly.pdbx_seq_one_letter_code
_entity_poly.pdbx_strand_id
1 'polypeptide(L)'
;MCAWCYAFSLELEEFLQKHPSFEVEYIMGGLAPDNDTPMDESMKKTISSYWHDIEKKTKVTFNHDYWKENSPYRSTYPACRAVIAAETLQAKSSAKMVKAIQSAYYKESKNPSIKDILVQCAISIGLDETKFLQTFESKKIEEKLQEHLSITHQLQVRGFPAL
;
A
#
# COMPACT_ATOMS: atom_id res chain seq x y z
N MET A 1 -1.88 -2.12 0.63
CA MET A 1 -2.58 -3.36 0.21
C MET A 1 -3.92 -3.56 0.94
N CYS A 2 -4.61 -2.50 1.33
CA CYS A 2 -5.99 -2.57 1.82
C CYS A 2 -6.93 -2.23 0.66
N ALA A 3 -7.84 -3.14 0.29
CA ALA A 3 -8.73 -2.92 -0.84
C ALA A 3 -9.74 -1.79 -0.58
N TRP A 4 -10.22 -1.64 0.66
CA TRP A 4 -11.06 -0.52 1.05
C TRP A 4 -10.33 0.83 1.01
N CYS A 5 -9.03 0.88 1.34
CA CYS A 5 -8.23 2.10 1.16
C CYS A 5 -8.05 2.47 -0.32
N TYR A 6 -7.97 1.48 -1.21
CA TYR A 6 -7.93 1.74 -2.64
C TYR A 6 -9.28 2.25 -3.15
N ALA A 7 -10.38 1.63 -2.72
CA ALA A 7 -11.72 2.11 -3.06
C ALA A 7 -11.93 3.57 -2.63
N PHE A 8 -11.52 3.90 -1.41
CA PHE A 8 -11.62 5.24 -0.82
C PHE A 8 -10.68 6.29 -1.45
N SER A 9 -9.69 5.87 -2.26
CA SER A 9 -8.71 6.80 -2.85
C SER A 9 -9.38 7.86 -3.73
N LEU A 10 -10.47 7.50 -4.42
CA LEU A 10 -11.19 8.43 -5.30
C LEU A 10 -11.86 9.55 -4.50
N GLU A 11 -12.56 9.20 -3.42
CA GLU A 11 -13.24 10.16 -2.56
C GLU A 11 -12.24 11.05 -1.82
N LEU A 12 -11.12 10.48 -1.36
CA LEU A 12 -10.05 11.25 -0.72
C LEU A 12 -9.43 12.26 -1.70
N GLU A 13 -9.15 11.85 -2.94
CA GLU A 13 -8.61 12.75 -3.96
C GLU A 13 -9.57 13.89 -4.31
N GLU A 14 -10.86 13.59 -4.49
CA GLU A 14 -11.88 14.62 -4.76
C GLU A 14 -12.00 15.61 -3.59
N PHE A 15 -11.95 15.11 -2.35
CA PHE A 15 -11.97 15.94 -1.15
C PHE A 15 -10.75 16.88 -1.11
N LEU A 16 -9.54 16.35 -1.28
CA LEU A 16 -8.31 17.15 -1.21
C LEU A 16 -8.20 18.19 -2.34
N GLN A 17 -8.75 17.91 -3.52
CA GLN A 17 -8.86 18.90 -4.60
C GLN A 17 -9.73 20.10 -4.21
N LYS A 18 -10.80 19.87 -3.44
CA LYS A 18 -11.68 20.93 -2.93
C LYS A 18 -11.10 21.65 -1.70
N HIS A 19 -10.13 21.04 -1.02
CA HIS A 19 -9.51 21.55 0.20
C HIS A 19 -7.97 21.61 0.08
N PRO A 20 -7.41 22.43 -0.84
CA PRO A 20 -5.97 22.44 -1.14
C PRO A 20 -5.09 22.97 0.01
N SER A 21 -5.68 23.59 1.03
CA SER A 21 -4.96 24.07 2.21
C SER A 21 -4.69 22.99 3.25
N PHE A 22 -5.28 21.79 3.10
CA PHE A 22 -5.08 20.72 4.07
C PHE A 22 -3.75 20.02 3.82
N GLU A 23 -2.97 19.87 4.88
CA GLU A 23 -1.78 19.01 4.87
C GLU A 23 -2.20 17.58 5.19
N VAL A 24 -1.68 16.63 4.41
CA VAL A 24 -2.03 15.21 4.54
C VAL A 24 -0.76 14.42 4.81
N GLU A 25 -0.75 13.76 5.96
CA GLU A 25 0.29 12.81 6.33
C GLU A 25 -0.22 11.38 6.16
N TYR A 26 0.64 10.52 5.61
CA TYR A 26 0.31 9.12 5.36
C TYR A 26 0.91 8.24 6.46
N ILE A 27 0.08 7.85 7.42
CA ILE A 27 0.47 6.91 8.48
C ILE A 27 0.19 5.47 8.03
N MET A 28 1.24 4.63 8.06
CA MET A 28 1.17 3.25 7.56
C MET A 28 0.66 2.31 8.67
N GLY A 29 -0.53 1.75 8.48
CA GLY A 29 -1.18 0.94 9.50
C GLY A 29 -0.82 -0.54 9.57
N GLY A 30 -0.11 -1.09 8.58
CA GLY A 30 0.42 -2.46 8.61
C GLY A 30 -0.63 -3.57 8.79
N LEU A 31 -1.32 -3.95 7.72
CA LEU A 31 -2.37 -4.98 7.75
C LEU A 31 -1.88 -6.41 8.07
N ALA A 32 -0.61 -6.70 7.81
CA ALA A 32 0.05 -7.98 8.08
C ALA A 32 1.58 -7.81 8.08
N PRO A 33 2.29 -8.48 9.00
CA PRO A 33 3.74 -8.42 9.14
C PRO A 33 4.47 -9.06 7.94
N ASP A 34 5.81 -9.01 7.95
CA ASP A 34 6.61 -9.71 6.97
C ASP A 34 6.35 -11.22 7.03
N ASN A 35 6.19 -11.82 5.85
CA ASN A 35 5.95 -13.24 5.68
C ASN A 35 6.36 -13.64 4.26
N ASP A 36 7.00 -14.81 4.13
CA ASP A 36 7.43 -15.45 2.89
C ASP A 36 6.65 -16.74 2.58
N THR A 37 5.66 -17.07 3.42
CA THR A 37 4.76 -18.20 3.21
C THR A 37 3.60 -17.78 2.29
N PRO A 38 3.41 -18.44 1.13
CA PRO A 38 2.27 -18.17 0.26
C PRO A 38 0.95 -18.33 1.00
N MET A 39 -0.04 -17.50 0.66
CA MET A 39 -1.39 -17.66 1.20
C MET A 39 -1.94 -19.03 0.81
N ASP A 40 -2.63 -19.68 1.75
CA ASP A 40 -3.44 -20.85 1.43
C ASP A 40 -4.68 -20.46 0.60
N GLU A 41 -5.31 -21.46 -0.02
CA GLU A 41 -6.48 -21.25 -0.88
C GLU A 41 -7.68 -20.64 -0.14
N SER A 42 -7.85 -20.93 1.16
CA SER A 42 -8.95 -20.37 1.95
C SER A 42 -8.79 -18.86 2.13
N MET A 43 -7.56 -18.41 2.39
CA MET A 43 -7.22 -17.00 2.53
C MET A 43 -7.30 -16.28 1.20
N LYS A 44 -6.80 -16.88 0.10
CA LYS A 44 -6.95 -16.32 -1.26
C LYS A 44 -8.42 -16.09 -1.58
N LYS A 45 -9.27 -17.10 -1.37
CA LYS A 45 -10.72 -17.01 -1.64
C LYS A 45 -11.38 -15.92 -0.80
N THR A 46 -11.02 -15.81 0.48
CA THR A 46 -11.56 -14.81 1.40
C THR A 46 -11.19 -13.38 0.98
N ILE A 47 -9.92 -13.13 0.65
CA ILE A 47 -9.48 -11.78 0.27
C ILE A 47 -10.00 -11.42 -1.13
N SER A 48 -10.02 -12.38 -2.06
CA SER A 48 -10.61 -12.22 -3.39
C SER A 48 -12.10 -11.87 -3.31
N SER A 49 -12.87 -12.49 -2.40
CA SER A 49 -14.29 -12.15 -2.23
C SER A 49 -14.50 -10.70 -1.77
N TYR A 50 -13.58 -10.15 -0.98
CA TYR A 50 -13.66 -8.74 -0.58
C TYR A 50 -13.54 -7.80 -1.79
N TRP A 51 -12.72 -8.15 -2.80
CA TRP A 51 -12.60 -7.32 -4.01
C TRP A 51 -13.93 -7.26 -4.76
N HIS A 52 -14.58 -8.41 -4.96
CA HIS A 52 -15.91 -8.45 -5.57
C HIS A 52 -16.96 -7.68 -4.78
N ASP A 53 -16.94 -7.76 -3.45
CA ASP A 53 -17.90 -7.03 -2.62
C ASP A 53 -17.66 -5.52 -2.64
N ILE A 54 -16.41 -5.08 -2.80
CA ILE A 54 -16.05 -3.67 -2.97
C ILE A 54 -16.51 -3.16 -4.34
N GLU A 55 -16.33 -3.94 -5.42
CA GLU A 55 -16.80 -3.56 -6.77
C GLU A 55 -18.32 -3.34 -6.80
N LYS A 56 -19.09 -4.11 -6.04
CA LYS A 56 -20.55 -3.93 -5.93
C LYS A 56 -20.95 -2.63 -5.22
N LYS A 57 -20.07 -2.07 -4.39
CA LYS A 57 -20.37 -0.96 -3.47
C LYS A 57 -19.70 0.35 -3.88
N THR A 58 -18.75 0.32 -4.81
CA THR A 58 -17.86 1.43 -5.12
C THR A 58 -17.63 1.52 -6.63
N LYS A 59 -16.93 2.56 -7.09
CA LYS A 59 -16.66 2.77 -8.53
C LYS A 59 -15.34 2.15 -8.99
N VAL A 60 -14.56 1.54 -8.09
CA VAL A 60 -13.30 0.93 -8.47
C VAL A 60 -13.51 -0.45 -9.07
N THR A 61 -12.60 -0.84 -9.96
CA THR A 61 -12.51 -2.17 -10.53
C THR A 61 -11.18 -2.79 -10.14
N PHE A 62 -11.15 -4.12 -10.06
CA PHE A 62 -9.94 -4.89 -9.83
C PHE A 62 -9.62 -5.81 -11.02
N ASN A 63 -8.33 -5.99 -11.27
CA ASN A 63 -7.84 -7.05 -12.14
C ASN A 63 -7.76 -8.36 -11.34
N HIS A 64 -8.77 -9.21 -11.52
CA HIS A 64 -8.88 -10.48 -10.80
C HIS A 64 -7.90 -11.57 -11.29
N ASP A 65 -7.19 -11.35 -12.39
CA ASP A 65 -6.15 -12.30 -12.83
C ASP A 65 -4.97 -12.35 -11.86
N TYR A 66 -4.83 -11.35 -10.97
CA TYR A 66 -3.90 -11.38 -9.84
C TYR A 66 -3.94 -12.72 -9.08
N TRP A 67 -5.13 -13.23 -8.81
CA TRP A 67 -5.32 -14.45 -8.02
C TRP A 67 -4.89 -15.73 -8.74
N LYS A 68 -4.79 -15.69 -10.08
CA LYS A 68 -4.38 -16.82 -10.92
C LYS A 68 -2.91 -16.74 -11.32
N GLU A 69 -2.41 -15.53 -11.54
CA GLU A 69 -1.07 -15.26 -12.10
C GLU A 69 0.01 -15.11 -11.02
N ASN A 70 -0.37 -14.96 -9.75
CA ASN A 70 0.57 -14.72 -8.67
C ASN A 70 0.52 -15.78 -7.57
N SER A 71 1.63 -15.88 -6.83
CA SER A 71 1.68 -16.49 -5.51
C SER A 71 1.56 -15.37 -4.45
N PRO A 72 0.36 -15.05 -3.95
CA PRO A 72 0.16 -13.95 -3.02
C PRO A 72 0.74 -14.28 -1.64
N TYR A 73 1.29 -13.26 -0.98
CA TYR A 73 1.77 -13.34 0.39
C TYR A 73 0.91 -12.46 1.29
N ARG A 74 0.57 -12.95 2.48
CA ARG A 74 -0.04 -12.10 3.52
C ARG A 74 1.04 -11.28 4.22
N SER A 75 1.67 -10.39 3.45
CA SER A 75 2.81 -9.57 3.87
C SER A 75 2.64 -8.15 3.33
N THR A 76 2.36 -7.19 4.22
CA THR A 76 2.06 -5.81 3.81
C THR A 76 3.08 -4.79 4.30
N TYR A 77 3.90 -5.15 5.28
CA TYR A 77 4.95 -4.29 5.80
C TYR A 77 5.97 -3.87 4.73
N PRO A 78 6.35 -4.70 3.73
CA PRO A 78 7.21 -4.25 2.65
C PRO A 78 6.61 -3.06 1.89
N ALA A 79 5.33 -3.12 1.51
CA ALA A 79 4.67 -2.00 0.86
C ALA A 79 4.58 -0.76 1.76
N CYS A 80 4.39 -0.93 3.08
CA CYS A 80 4.42 0.18 4.03
C CYS A 80 5.80 0.85 4.09
N ARG A 81 6.89 0.07 4.20
CA ARG A 81 8.27 0.59 4.16
C ARG A 81 8.55 1.32 2.87
N ALA A 82 8.05 0.83 1.75
CA ALA A 82 8.23 1.45 0.44
C ALA A 82 7.64 2.88 0.38
N VAL A 83 6.46 3.09 0.97
CA VAL A 83 5.84 4.42 1.09
C VAL A 83 6.66 5.35 1.98
N ILE A 84 7.12 4.85 3.14
CA ILE A 84 7.95 5.63 4.09
C ILE A 84 9.32 5.98 3.48
N ALA A 85 9.91 5.05 2.74
CA ALA A 85 11.18 5.25 2.03
C ALA A 85 11.04 6.31 0.94
N ALA A 86 9.96 6.28 0.16
CA ALA A 86 9.66 7.31 -0.82
C ALA A 86 9.60 8.69 -0.16
N GLU A 87 8.80 8.85 0.90
CA GLU A 87 8.67 10.13 1.62
C GLU A 87 10.01 10.63 2.17
N THR A 88 10.83 9.71 2.66
CA THR A 88 12.16 10.02 3.21
C THR A 88 13.13 10.51 2.14
N LEU A 89 13.01 10.02 0.90
CA LEU A 89 13.85 10.44 -0.23
C LEU A 89 13.35 11.71 -0.90
N GLN A 90 12.03 11.87 -0.97
CA GLN A 90 11.38 12.99 -1.61
C GLN A 90 10.11 13.35 -0.84
N ALA A 91 10.09 14.54 -0.24
CA ALA A 91 8.93 15.04 0.47
C ALA A 91 7.67 15.06 -0.42
N LYS A 92 6.52 14.75 0.17
CA LYS A 92 5.21 14.66 -0.48
C LYS A 92 5.12 13.56 -1.55
N SER A 93 5.96 12.54 -1.49
CA SER A 93 5.92 11.41 -2.44
C SER A 93 5.13 10.21 -1.93
N SER A 94 4.73 10.18 -0.65
CA SER A 94 3.89 9.11 -0.06
C SER A 94 2.65 8.81 -0.90
N ALA A 95 1.89 9.85 -1.26
CA ALA A 95 0.68 9.71 -2.06
C ALA A 95 0.95 9.08 -3.44
N LYS A 96 2.05 9.49 -4.10
CA LYS A 96 2.45 8.94 -5.39
C LYS A 96 2.82 7.47 -5.26
N MET A 97 3.58 7.12 -4.23
CA MET A 97 4.00 5.74 -3.98
C MET A 97 2.82 4.83 -3.64
N VAL A 98 1.87 5.30 -2.83
CA VAL A 98 0.62 4.58 -2.55
C VAL A 98 -0.14 4.30 -3.84
N LYS A 99 -0.33 5.31 -4.70
CA LYS A 99 -1.02 5.14 -5.99
C LYS A 99 -0.29 4.15 -6.91
N ALA A 100 1.03 4.23 -6.99
CA ALA A 100 1.84 3.31 -7.80
C ALA A 100 1.69 1.85 -7.32
N ILE A 101 1.81 1.61 -6.01
CA ILE A 101 1.62 0.28 -5.42
C ILE A 101 0.19 -0.23 -5.63
N GLN A 102 -0.81 0.64 -5.47
CA GLN A 102 -2.21 0.28 -5.70
C GLN A 102 -2.47 -0.04 -7.17
N SER A 103 -1.89 0.70 -8.12
CA SER A 103 -1.99 0.39 -9.56
C SER A 103 -1.36 -0.96 -9.88
N ALA A 104 -0.12 -1.18 -9.42
CA ALA A 104 0.60 -2.42 -9.59
C ALA A 104 -0.23 -3.61 -9.08
N TYR A 105 -0.79 -3.48 -7.89
CA TYR A 105 -1.56 -4.56 -7.27
C TYR A 105 -2.94 -4.77 -7.91
N TYR A 106 -3.75 -3.72 -7.97
CA TYR A 106 -5.18 -3.83 -8.25
C TYR A 106 -5.52 -3.72 -9.74
N LYS A 107 -4.62 -3.20 -10.57
CA LYS A 107 -4.85 -3.01 -12.01
C LYS A 107 -3.92 -3.85 -12.87
N GLU A 108 -2.65 -3.98 -12.47
CA GLU A 108 -1.61 -4.60 -13.29
C GLU A 108 -1.31 -6.05 -12.91
N SER A 109 -2.04 -6.65 -11.97
CA SER A 109 -1.83 -8.05 -11.56
C SER A 109 -0.42 -8.32 -11.01
N LYS A 110 0.23 -7.33 -10.37
CA LYS A 110 1.56 -7.49 -9.77
C LYS A 110 1.48 -7.73 -8.27
N ASN A 111 2.47 -8.42 -7.71
CA ASN A 111 2.56 -8.70 -6.28
C ASN A 111 3.38 -7.66 -5.51
N PRO A 112 2.75 -6.72 -4.78
CA PRO A 112 3.46 -5.67 -4.04
C PRO A 112 4.11 -6.15 -2.74
N SER A 113 4.00 -7.44 -2.39
CA SER A 113 4.83 -8.04 -1.34
C SER A 113 6.24 -8.36 -1.84
N ILE A 114 6.48 -8.32 -3.16
CA ILE A 114 7.78 -8.57 -3.77
C ILE A 114 8.56 -7.26 -3.88
N LYS A 115 9.80 -7.27 -3.40
CA LYS A 115 10.71 -6.11 -3.40
C LYS A 115 10.85 -5.48 -4.79
N ASP A 116 11.10 -6.29 -5.81
CA ASP A 116 11.34 -5.78 -7.17
C ASP A 116 10.13 -5.02 -7.74
N ILE A 117 8.91 -5.44 -7.38
CA ILE A 117 7.69 -4.72 -7.76
C ILE A 117 7.63 -3.35 -7.05
N LEU A 118 8.04 -3.28 -5.79
CA LEU A 118 8.11 -2.02 -5.05
C LEU A 118 9.17 -1.08 -5.61
N VAL A 119 10.33 -1.60 -6.02
CA VAL A 119 11.38 -0.84 -6.70
C VAL A 119 10.86 -0.28 -8.03
N GLN A 120 10.17 -1.09 -8.83
CA GLN A 120 9.53 -0.61 -10.07
C GLN A 120 8.51 0.50 -9.82
N CYS A 121 7.73 0.41 -8.72
CA CYS A 121 6.81 1.47 -8.31
C CYS A 121 7.55 2.76 -7.94
N ALA A 122 8.71 2.67 -7.28
CA ALA A 122 9.52 3.84 -6.93
C ALA A 122 10.09 4.52 -8.19
N ILE A 123 10.60 3.74 -9.14
CA ILE A 123 11.13 4.23 -10.42
C ILE A 123 10.01 4.93 -11.21
N SER A 124 8.80 4.36 -11.26
CA SER A 124 7.70 4.93 -12.03
C SER A 124 7.21 6.29 -11.53
N ILE A 125 7.50 6.63 -10.26
CA ILE A 125 7.19 7.95 -9.68
C ILE A 125 8.41 8.91 -9.70
N GLY A 126 9.51 8.51 -10.33
CA GLY A 126 10.70 9.33 -10.56
C GLY A 126 11.79 9.23 -9.47
N LEU A 127 11.74 8.21 -8.60
CA LEU A 127 12.81 7.99 -7.62
C LEU A 127 13.98 7.21 -8.24
N ASP A 128 15.19 7.54 -7.78
CA ASP A 128 16.41 6.80 -8.15
C ASP A 128 16.39 5.40 -7.53
N GLU A 129 16.60 4.38 -8.36
CA GLU A 129 16.56 2.97 -7.96
C GLU A 129 17.53 2.65 -6.83
N THR A 130 18.79 3.08 -6.96
CA THR A 130 19.85 2.74 -6.00
C THR A 130 19.59 3.40 -4.65
N LYS A 131 19.23 4.70 -4.66
CA LYS A 131 18.87 5.43 -3.43
C LYS A 131 17.60 4.87 -2.78
N PHE A 132 16.61 4.50 -3.59
CA PHE A 132 15.40 3.86 -3.10
C PHE A 132 15.72 2.55 -2.40
N LEU A 133 16.46 1.65 -3.05
CA LEU A 133 16.80 0.35 -2.49
C LEU A 133 17.58 0.50 -1.16
N GLN A 134 18.62 1.34 -1.15
CA GLN A 134 19.41 1.61 0.06
C GLN A 134 18.57 2.16 1.21
N THR A 135 17.64 3.07 0.91
CA THR A 135 16.76 3.66 1.92
C THR A 135 15.74 2.63 2.41
N PHE A 136 15.07 1.95 1.48
CA PHE A 136 14.05 0.93 1.71
C PHE A 136 14.54 -0.21 2.62
N GLU A 137 15.79 -0.64 2.45
CA GLU A 137 16.41 -1.72 3.24
C GLU A 137 17.07 -1.22 4.54
N SER A 138 17.01 0.08 4.83
CA SER A 138 17.67 0.65 6.00
C SER A 138 16.90 0.41 7.30
N LYS A 139 17.65 0.22 8.40
CA LYS A 139 17.09 0.15 9.77
C LYS A 139 16.24 1.38 10.11
N LYS A 140 16.59 2.56 9.59
CA LYS A 140 15.85 3.80 9.82
C LYS A 140 14.42 3.73 9.28
N ILE A 141 14.20 3.06 8.13
CA ILE A 141 12.85 2.88 7.58
C ILE A 141 12.06 1.86 8.39
N GLU A 142 12.72 0.84 8.93
CA GLU A 142 12.08 -0.08 9.88
C GLU A 142 11.63 0.64 11.16
N GLU A 143 12.50 1.46 11.75
CA GLU A 143 12.17 2.24 12.96
C GLU A 143 10.98 3.17 12.71
N LYS A 144 10.95 3.87 11.56
CA LYS A 144 9.80 4.70 11.16
C LYS A 144 8.52 3.90 10.95
N LEU A 145 8.60 2.67 10.42
CA LEU A 145 7.42 1.81 10.33
C LEU A 145 6.88 1.49 11.73
N GLN A 146 7.74 1.13 12.68
CA GLN A 146 7.32 0.88 14.06
C GLN A 146 6.69 2.12 14.71
N GLU A 147 7.19 3.32 14.42
CA GLU A 147 6.56 4.58 14.83
C GLU A 147 5.15 4.72 14.25
N HIS A 148 4.96 4.49 12.94
CA HIS A 148 3.64 4.55 12.30
C HIS A 148 2.65 3.55 12.92
N LEU A 149 3.10 2.31 13.20
CA LEU A 149 2.26 1.29 13.85
C LEU A 149 1.92 1.66 15.30
N SER A 150 2.85 2.28 16.02
CA SER A 150 2.60 2.79 17.37
C SER A 150 1.54 3.90 17.35
N ILE A 151 1.61 4.82 16.39
CA ILE A 151 0.62 5.89 16.21
C ILE A 151 -0.78 5.30 15.96
N THR A 152 -0.92 4.33 15.05
CA THR A 152 -2.25 3.74 14.78
C THR A 152 -2.83 3.03 15.99
N HIS A 153 -1.99 2.37 16.79
CA HIS A 153 -2.40 1.76 18.06
C HIS A 153 -2.83 2.80 19.10
N GLN A 154 -2.05 3.88 19.27
CA GLN A 154 -2.38 4.98 20.19
C GLN A 154 -3.69 5.68 19.82
N LEU A 155 -3.95 5.85 18.51
CA LEU A 155 -5.19 6.39 17.98
C LEU A 155 -6.35 5.38 17.95
N GLN A 156 -6.14 4.16 18.46
CA GLN A 156 -7.14 3.09 18.53
C GLN A 156 -7.78 2.74 17.18
N VAL A 157 -7.01 2.85 16.09
CA VAL A 157 -7.49 2.50 14.74
C VAL A 157 -7.69 0.99 14.65
N ARG A 158 -8.93 0.56 14.47
CA ARG A 158 -9.31 -0.88 14.38
C ARG A 158 -9.60 -1.36 12.95
N GLY A 159 -9.60 -0.46 11.98
CA GLY A 159 -9.91 -0.73 10.59
C GLY A 159 -9.31 0.32 9.68
N PHE A 160 -9.15 -0.03 8.41
CA PHE A 160 -8.58 0.85 7.39
C PHE A 160 -9.53 0.95 6.19
N PRO A 161 -9.68 2.13 5.57
CA PRO A 161 -9.04 3.41 5.91
C PRO A 161 -9.56 4.04 7.21
N ALA A 162 -8.79 4.98 7.76
CA ALA A 162 -9.16 5.85 8.88
C ALA A 162 -8.59 7.26 8.59
N LEU A 163 -9.25 8.30 9.10
CA LEU A 163 -8.84 9.71 9.04
C LEU A 163 -8.95 10.33 10.43
#